data_AF-A0A3M7DMC8-F1
#
_entry.id   AF-A0A3M7DMC8-F1
#
_cell.length_a   1.000
_cell.length_b   1.000
_cell.length_c   1.000
_cell.angle_alpha   90.00
_cell.angle_beta   90.00
_cell.angle_gamma   90.00
#
_symmetry.space_group_name_H-M   'P 1'
#
loop_
_entity.id
_entity.type
_entity.pdbx_description
1 polymer ?
#
loop_
_entity_poly.entity_id
_entity_poly.type
_entity_poly.pdbx_seq_one_letter_code
_entity_poly.pdbx_strand_id
1 'polypeptide(L)'
;MAIVDIYLRTPAQHSKLTTMDQNRVRTNSGTLDRLLGSLPASEKHTVTLSGAAPAALTYLLDRIRTKPKARELHIKVHDQPFAKAVAIYEAAEVLDIRPPQPHIAGFVVGYLSHNKITPDDMLVVHKCFYDRRETYNAWRVMVHQIAWYMGTSKYTAEEAIDLKAAATPHPELVDAVDQKIDELFPHKREFAERLAAAEAEAEAERGGLSRDTRGRERCKDGFTESCH
;
A
#
# COMPACT_ATOMS: atom_id res chain seq x y z
N MET A 1 -41.89 -3.46 -12.57
CA MET A 1 -40.50 -2.97 -12.74
C MET A 1 -39.60 -4.11 -12.31
N ALA A 2 -38.76 -4.62 -13.22
CA ALA A 2 -37.90 -5.76 -12.90
C ALA A 2 -36.79 -5.34 -11.93
N ILE A 3 -36.56 -6.13 -10.89
CA ILE A 3 -35.62 -5.81 -9.81
C ILE A 3 -34.47 -6.83 -9.73
N VAL A 4 -33.37 -6.40 -9.14
CA VAL A 4 -32.22 -7.24 -8.81
C VAL A 4 -31.87 -7.09 -7.34
N ASP A 5 -31.77 -8.22 -6.63
CA ASP A 5 -31.19 -8.33 -5.31
C ASP A 5 -29.69 -8.61 -5.47
N ILE A 6 -28.86 -7.71 -4.94
CA ILE A 6 -27.40 -7.80 -5.03
C ILE A 6 -26.87 -8.24 -3.68
N TYR A 7 -26.13 -9.35 -3.68
CA TYR A 7 -25.47 -9.92 -2.51
C TYR A 7 -23.96 -9.80 -2.63
N LEU A 8 -23.28 -9.78 -1.48
CA LEU A 8 -21.84 -9.90 -1.39
C LEU A 8 -21.48 -11.24 -0.76
N ARG A 9 -20.54 -11.94 -1.39
CA ARG A 9 -19.88 -13.10 -0.80
C ARG A 9 -18.45 -12.71 -0.39
N THR A 10 -18.20 -12.75 0.91
CA THR A 10 -16.85 -12.76 1.50
C THR A 10 -16.58 -14.15 2.07
N PRO A 11 -15.33 -14.50 2.42
CA PRO A 11 -15.03 -15.76 3.10
C PRO A 11 -15.83 -15.97 4.40
N ALA A 12 -16.22 -14.88 5.08
CA ALA A 12 -16.91 -14.92 6.36
C ALA A 12 -18.43 -14.73 6.26
N GLN A 13 -18.95 -14.20 5.14
CA GLN A 13 -20.36 -13.78 5.08
C GLN A 13 -20.93 -13.83 3.66
N HIS A 14 -22.21 -14.20 3.57
CA HIS A 14 -23.05 -13.95 2.40
C HIS A 14 -24.23 -13.06 2.82
N SER A 15 -24.17 -11.77 2.48
CA SER A 15 -25.16 -10.78 2.92
C SER A 15 -25.72 -9.99 1.74
N LYS A 16 -26.99 -9.61 1.86
CA LYS A 16 -27.65 -8.75 0.88
C LYS A 16 -27.11 -7.33 1.05
N LEU A 17 -26.62 -6.75 -0.04
CA LEU A 17 -26.17 -5.35 -0.07
C LEU A 17 -27.36 -4.43 -0.33
N THR A 18 -28.14 -4.69 -1.38
CA THR A 18 -29.23 -3.80 -1.82
C THR A 18 -30.19 -4.48 -2.78
N THR A 19 -31.32 -3.81 -3.06
CA THR A 19 -32.26 -4.13 -4.14
C THR A 19 -32.37 -2.92 -5.06
N MET A 20 -32.31 -3.14 -6.38
CA MET A 20 -32.30 -2.07 -7.36
C MET A 20 -33.12 -2.41 -8.61
N ASP A 21 -33.51 -1.37 -9.34
CA ASP A 21 -34.08 -1.50 -10.69
C ASP A 21 -33.05 -2.09 -11.67
N GLN A 22 -33.45 -3.10 -12.43
CA GLN A 22 -32.56 -3.81 -13.35
C GLN A 22 -31.99 -2.88 -14.44
N ASN A 23 -32.82 -2.00 -15.02
CA ASN A 23 -32.38 -1.11 -16.10
C ASN A 23 -31.29 -0.15 -15.61
N ARG A 24 -31.48 0.41 -14.42
CA ARG A 24 -30.50 1.29 -13.77
C ARG A 24 -29.18 0.57 -13.51
N VAL A 25 -29.22 -0.67 -13.04
CA VAL A 25 -28.01 -1.46 -12.81
C VAL A 25 -27.27 -1.77 -14.12
N ARG A 26 -27.99 -2.29 -15.13
CA ARG A 26 -27.41 -2.62 -16.45
C ARG A 26 -26.74 -1.41 -17.12
N THR A 27 -27.35 -0.24 -16.99
CA THR A 27 -26.82 1.00 -17.58
C THR A 27 -25.49 1.44 -16.97
N ASN A 28 -25.26 1.18 -15.67
CA ASN A 28 -24.13 1.76 -14.94
C ASN A 28 -23.07 0.73 -14.50
N SER A 29 -23.27 -0.57 -14.74
CA SER A 29 -22.33 -1.63 -14.41
C SER A 29 -22.31 -2.70 -15.50
N GLY A 30 -21.16 -2.84 -16.16
CA GLY A 30 -20.97 -3.86 -17.18
C GLY A 30 -20.95 -5.28 -16.62
N THR A 31 -20.41 -5.47 -15.42
CA THR A 31 -20.41 -6.78 -14.75
C THR A 31 -21.83 -7.23 -14.44
N LEU A 32 -22.65 -6.35 -13.86
CA LEU A 32 -24.03 -6.68 -13.55
C LEU A 32 -24.87 -6.87 -14.82
N ASP A 33 -24.61 -6.10 -15.88
CA ASP A 33 -25.26 -6.31 -17.18
C ASP A 33 -24.96 -7.69 -17.78
N ARG A 34 -23.69 -8.11 -17.77
CA ARG A 34 -23.28 -9.45 -18.22
C ARG A 34 -23.93 -10.56 -17.38
N LEU A 35 -23.88 -10.43 -16.05
CA LEU A 35 -24.48 -11.41 -15.14
C LEU A 35 -25.98 -11.54 -15.37
N LEU A 36 -26.71 -10.42 -15.45
CA LEU A 36 -28.14 -10.43 -15.71
C LEU A 36 -28.49 -10.88 -17.14
N GLY A 37 -27.61 -10.67 -18.12
CA GLY A 37 -27.78 -11.16 -19.49
C GLY A 37 -27.69 -12.68 -19.61
N SER A 38 -27.00 -13.34 -18.68
CA SER A 38 -26.88 -14.82 -18.65
C SER A 38 -28.04 -15.53 -17.96
N LEU A 39 -28.95 -14.79 -17.33
CA LEU A 39 -30.08 -15.35 -16.58
C LEU A 39 -31.36 -15.36 -17.43
N PRO A 40 -32.25 -16.36 -17.26
CA PRO A 40 -33.54 -16.41 -17.95
C PRO A 40 -34.41 -15.22 -17.53
N ALA A 41 -35.26 -14.69 -18.42
CA ALA A 41 -36.08 -13.52 -18.11
C ALA A 41 -36.90 -13.72 -16.82
N SER A 42 -36.73 -12.82 -15.85
CA SER A 42 -37.45 -12.83 -14.58
C SER A 42 -37.71 -11.41 -14.09
N GLU A 43 -38.85 -11.22 -13.40
CA GLU A 43 -39.16 -9.97 -12.70
C GLU A 43 -38.20 -9.72 -11.53
N LYS A 44 -37.58 -10.78 -10.99
CA LYS A 44 -36.63 -10.72 -9.89
C LYS A 44 -35.40 -11.59 -10.16
N HIS A 45 -34.23 -10.96 -10.10
CA HIS A 45 -32.94 -11.65 -10.15
C HIS A 45 -32.18 -11.52 -8.83
N THR A 46 -31.34 -12.51 -8.56
CA THR A 46 -30.36 -12.47 -7.48
C THR A 46 -28.98 -12.60 -8.09
N VAL A 47 -28.07 -11.69 -7.75
CA VAL A 47 -26.67 -11.71 -8.19
C VAL A 47 -25.75 -11.61 -6.99
N THR A 48 -24.65 -12.35 -7.03
CA THR A 48 -23.65 -12.34 -5.97
C THR A 48 -22.35 -11.77 -6.52
N LEU A 49 -21.82 -10.75 -5.85
CA LEU A 49 -20.53 -10.14 -6.12
C LEU A 49 -19.47 -10.70 -5.17
N SER A 50 -18.22 -10.70 -5.61
CA SER A 50 -17.03 -11.03 -4.83
C SER A 50 -15.83 -10.20 -5.32
N GLY A 51 -14.76 -10.18 -4.53
CA GLY A 51 -13.48 -9.58 -4.96
C GLY A 51 -13.29 -8.09 -4.69
N ALA A 52 -14.16 -7.45 -3.90
CA ALA A 52 -13.96 -6.07 -3.45
C ALA A 52 -14.47 -5.85 -2.03
N ALA A 53 -13.98 -4.79 -1.38
CA ALA A 53 -14.38 -4.43 -0.02
C ALA A 53 -15.89 -4.12 0.08
N PRO A 54 -16.62 -4.67 1.09
CA PRO A 54 -18.06 -4.47 1.24
C PRO A 54 -18.48 -2.99 1.26
N ALA A 55 -17.76 -2.16 2.03
CA ALA A 55 -18.09 -0.75 2.16
C ALA A 55 -17.95 0.03 0.84
N ALA A 56 -16.97 -0.34 0.01
CA ALA A 56 -16.76 0.30 -1.30
C ALA A 56 -17.84 -0.10 -2.31
N LEU A 57 -18.22 -1.38 -2.33
CA LEU A 57 -19.34 -1.87 -3.15
C LEU A 57 -20.66 -1.21 -2.74
N THR A 58 -20.98 -1.17 -1.45
CA THR A 58 -22.17 -0.48 -0.94
C THR A 58 -22.16 0.99 -1.35
N TYR A 59 -21.03 1.68 -1.20
CA TYR A 59 -20.89 3.07 -1.62
C TYR A 59 -21.21 3.24 -3.12
N LEU A 60 -20.63 2.43 -4.01
CA LEU A 60 -20.87 2.54 -5.45
C LEU A 60 -22.32 2.21 -5.83
N LEU A 61 -22.89 1.15 -5.26
CA LEU A 61 -24.28 0.75 -5.49
C LEU A 61 -25.25 1.85 -5.01
N ASP A 62 -24.96 2.51 -3.89
CA ASP A 62 -25.73 3.66 -3.42
C ASP A 62 -25.65 4.85 -4.36
N ARG A 63 -24.48 5.12 -4.96
CA ARG A 63 -24.34 6.16 -5.98
C ARG A 63 -25.15 5.83 -7.23
N ILE A 64 -25.12 4.58 -7.70
CA ILE A 64 -25.96 4.14 -8.82
C ILE A 64 -27.45 4.30 -8.44
N ARG A 65 -27.84 3.90 -7.23
CA ARG A 65 -29.24 3.94 -6.74
C ARG A 65 -29.79 5.35 -6.62
N THR A 66 -28.99 6.31 -6.18
CA THR A 66 -29.43 7.68 -5.88
C THR A 66 -29.22 8.68 -7.03
N LYS A 67 -28.40 8.33 -8.02
CA LYS A 67 -28.13 9.16 -9.20
C LYS A 67 -29.42 9.61 -9.94
N PRO A 68 -29.59 10.90 -10.27
CA PRO A 68 -30.68 11.35 -11.14
C PRO A 68 -30.57 10.74 -12.55
N LYS A 69 -31.69 10.31 -13.15
CA LYS A 69 -31.70 9.65 -14.47
C LYS A 69 -31.07 10.50 -15.59
N ALA A 70 -31.13 11.82 -15.48
CA ALA A 70 -30.65 12.78 -16.48
C ALA A 70 -29.14 13.11 -16.38
N ARG A 71 -28.42 12.57 -15.39
CA ARG A 71 -26.99 12.84 -15.20
C ARG A 71 -26.17 11.63 -15.56
N GLU A 72 -24.89 11.83 -15.85
CA GLU A 72 -23.93 10.73 -15.90
C GLU A 72 -23.46 10.32 -14.49
N LEU A 73 -22.93 9.11 -14.36
CA LEU A 73 -22.47 8.63 -13.06
C LEU A 73 -21.08 9.20 -12.82
N HIS A 74 -20.92 9.93 -11.71
CA HIS A 74 -19.64 10.44 -11.26
C HIS A 74 -19.37 10.05 -9.81
N ILE A 75 -18.27 9.35 -9.60
CA ILE A 75 -17.84 8.83 -8.30
C ILE A 75 -16.83 9.80 -7.68
N LYS A 76 -17.21 10.51 -6.61
CA LYS A 76 -16.33 11.48 -5.95
C LYS A 76 -15.43 10.77 -4.94
N VAL A 77 -14.11 10.88 -5.11
CA VAL A 77 -13.12 10.26 -4.20
C VAL A 77 -12.22 11.25 -3.45
N HIS A 78 -12.18 12.52 -3.83
CA HIS A 78 -11.27 13.52 -3.25
C HIS A 78 -11.46 13.78 -1.74
N ASP A 79 -12.68 13.57 -1.22
CA ASP A 79 -12.97 13.76 0.21
C ASP A 79 -12.90 12.44 0.99
N GLN A 80 -12.46 11.34 0.36
CA GLN A 80 -12.39 10.04 1.00
C GLN A 80 -10.99 9.79 1.57
N PRO A 81 -10.87 9.09 2.71
CA PRO A 81 -9.59 8.56 3.16
C PRO A 81 -8.93 7.73 2.05
N PHE A 82 -7.61 7.78 1.95
CA PHE A 82 -6.85 7.17 0.85
C PHE A 82 -7.17 5.67 0.67
N ALA A 83 -7.11 4.89 1.75
CA ALA A 83 -7.45 3.46 1.72
C ALA A 83 -8.87 3.20 1.18
N LYS A 84 -9.82 4.08 1.49
CA LYS A 84 -11.19 4.00 0.95
C LYS A 84 -11.25 4.35 -0.53
N ALA A 85 -10.47 5.33 -0.99
CA ALA A 85 -10.38 5.66 -2.41
C ALA A 85 -9.80 4.49 -3.24
N VAL A 86 -8.77 3.81 -2.72
CA VAL A 86 -8.23 2.58 -3.35
C VAL A 86 -9.26 1.46 -3.36
N ALA A 87 -10.00 1.25 -2.27
CA ALA A 87 -11.08 0.27 -2.24
C ALA A 87 -12.22 0.61 -3.21
N ILE A 88 -12.55 1.90 -3.39
CA ILE A 88 -13.53 2.37 -4.38
C ILE A 88 -13.04 2.10 -5.80
N TYR A 89 -11.75 2.30 -6.08
CA TYR A 89 -11.15 1.94 -7.36
C TYR A 89 -11.32 0.44 -7.65
N GLU A 90 -10.92 -0.43 -6.71
CA GLU A 90 -11.07 -1.88 -6.85
C GLU A 90 -12.52 -2.29 -7.10
N ALA A 91 -13.46 -1.72 -6.32
CA ALA A 91 -14.88 -1.98 -6.48
C ALA A 91 -15.43 -1.47 -7.83
N ALA A 92 -14.91 -0.37 -8.35
CA ALA A 92 -15.31 0.18 -9.64
C ALA A 92 -14.87 -0.73 -10.80
N GLU A 93 -13.69 -1.33 -10.69
CA GLU A 93 -13.18 -2.33 -11.65
C GLU A 93 -14.01 -3.62 -11.57
N VAL A 94 -14.32 -4.13 -10.37
CA VAL A 94 -15.17 -5.32 -10.18
C VAL A 94 -16.55 -5.11 -10.79
N LEU A 95 -17.14 -3.94 -10.58
CA LEU A 95 -18.46 -3.60 -11.14
C LEU A 95 -18.40 -3.23 -12.62
N ASP A 96 -17.22 -2.96 -13.19
CA ASP A 96 -17.06 -2.40 -14.54
C ASP A 96 -17.98 -1.16 -14.68
N ILE A 97 -17.73 -0.16 -13.82
CA ILE A 97 -18.58 1.03 -13.70
C ILE A 97 -18.59 1.83 -15.00
N ARG A 98 -19.78 2.23 -15.44
CA ARG A 98 -20.02 3.01 -16.66
C ARG A 98 -20.60 4.40 -16.34
N PRO A 99 -20.08 5.49 -16.94
CA PRO A 99 -18.88 5.53 -17.81
C PRO A 99 -17.57 5.25 -17.04
N PRO A 100 -16.44 4.98 -17.72
CA PRO A 100 -15.14 4.83 -17.08
C PRO A 100 -14.81 6.01 -16.15
N GLN A 101 -14.14 5.73 -15.02
CA GLN A 101 -13.86 6.72 -13.97
C GLN A 101 -12.35 6.95 -13.80
N PRO A 102 -11.62 7.46 -14.82
CA PRO A 102 -10.15 7.55 -14.80
C PRO A 102 -9.61 8.48 -13.70
N HIS A 103 -10.42 9.45 -13.24
CA HIS A 103 -10.03 10.35 -12.15
C HIS A 103 -9.84 9.63 -10.80
N ILE A 104 -10.42 8.44 -10.60
CA ILE A 104 -10.19 7.66 -9.37
C ILE A 104 -8.75 7.17 -9.34
N ALA A 105 -8.26 6.58 -10.44
CA ALA A 105 -6.86 6.17 -10.56
C ALA A 105 -5.92 7.38 -10.50
N GLY A 106 -6.31 8.49 -11.15
CA GLY A 106 -5.57 9.76 -11.09
C GLY A 106 -5.43 10.29 -9.66
N PHE A 107 -6.49 10.22 -8.84
CA PHE A 107 -6.43 10.58 -7.43
C PHE A 107 -5.44 9.71 -6.65
N VAL A 108 -5.46 8.38 -6.85
CA VAL A 108 -4.54 7.47 -6.17
C VAL A 108 -3.09 7.80 -6.50
N VAL A 109 -2.77 7.95 -7.79
CA VAL A 109 -1.41 8.31 -8.24
C VAL A 109 -0.98 9.68 -7.72
N GLY A 110 -1.88 10.67 -7.76
CA GLY A 110 -1.61 12.01 -7.26
C GLY A 110 -1.34 12.03 -5.76
N TYR A 111 -2.11 11.29 -4.97
CA TYR A 111 -1.84 11.13 -3.54
C TYR A 111 -0.47 10.52 -3.29
N LEU A 112 -0.16 9.41 -3.98
CA LEU A 112 1.12 8.71 -3.80
C LEU A 112 2.34 9.58 -4.16
N SER A 113 2.20 10.44 -5.17
CA SER A 113 3.32 11.29 -5.65
C SER A 113 3.65 12.45 -4.70
N HIS A 114 2.72 12.85 -3.85
CA HIS A 114 2.84 14.09 -3.05
C HIS A 114 2.79 13.86 -1.54
N ASN A 115 2.48 12.65 -1.08
CA ASN A 115 2.35 12.34 0.34
C ASN A 115 3.44 11.37 0.80
N LYS A 116 3.68 11.39 2.10
CA LYS A 116 4.52 10.40 2.77
C LYS A 116 3.73 9.12 2.96
N ILE A 117 4.21 8.05 2.34
CA ILE A 117 3.51 6.76 2.33
C ILE A 117 3.64 6.10 3.70
N THR A 118 2.51 5.73 4.28
CA THR A 118 2.46 4.95 5.52
C THR A 118 2.49 3.44 5.22
N PRO A 119 2.79 2.57 6.20
CA PRO A 119 2.67 1.12 6.03
C PRO A 119 1.27 0.69 5.54
N ASP A 120 0.21 1.31 6.05
CA ASP A 120 -1.17 1.00 5.65
C ASP A 120 -1.43 1.40 4.19
N ASP A 121 -0.99 2.59 3.77
CA ASP A 121 -1.13 3.04 2.39
C ASP A 121 -0.39 2.09 1.43
N MET A 122 0.83 1.68 1.83
CA MET A 122 1.67 0.76 1.08
C MET A 122 0.98 -0.59 0.87
N LEU A 123 0.45 -1.19 1.93
CA LEU A 123 -0.18 -2.51 1.86
C LEU A 123 -1.49 -2.47 1.07
N VAL A 124 -2.29 -1.42 1.23
CA VAL A 124 -3.54 -1.26 0.47
C VAL A 124 -3.28 -1.10 -1.02
N VAL A 125 -2.25 -0.34 -1.40
CA VAL A 125 -1.86 -0.20 -2.81
C VAL A 125 -1.23 -1.48 -3.35
N HIS A 126 -0.35 -2.12 -2.59
CA HIS A 126 0.25 -3.40 -2.98
C HIS A 126 -0.82 -4.44 -3.28
N LYS A 127 -1.75 -4.67 -2.34
CA LYS A 127 -2.86 -5.61 -2.52
C LYS A 127 -3.72 -5.30 -3.74
N CYS A 128 -4.01 -4.03 -3.98
CA CYS A 128 -4.91 -3.64 -5.07
C CYS A 128 -4.23 -3.67 -6.45
N PHE A 129 -2.96 -3.25 -6.54
CA PHE A 129 -2.33 -2.92 -7.81
C PHE A 129 -1.17 -3.84 -8.22
N TYR A 130 -0.66 -4.71 -7.34
CA TYR A 130 0.51 -5.53 -7.65
C TYR A 130 0.34 -6.39 -8.92
N ASP A 131 -0.78 -7.10 -9.06
CA ASP A 131 -1.04 -7.97 -10.23
C ASP A 131 -1.22 -7.17 -11.54
N ARG A 132 -1.44 -5.87 -11.43
CA ARG A 132 -1.66 -4.96 -12.57
C ARG A 132 -0.60 -3.87 -12.67
N ARG A 133 0.56 -4.06 -12.02
CA ARG A 133 1.66 -3.08 -11.95
C ARG A 133 2.23 -2.68 -13.31
N GLU A 134 2.08 -3.51 -14.33
CA GLU A 134 2.53 -3.20 -15.69
C GLU A 134 1.61 -2.20 -16.40
N THR A 135 0.31 -2.32 -16.18
CA THR A 135 -0.72 -1.49 -16.84
C THR A 135 -1.10 -0.27 -16.02
N TYR A 136 -0.99 -0.33 -14.69
CA TYR A 136 -1.31 0.77 -13.78
C TYR A 136 -0.09 1.23 -12.99
N ASN A 137 0.19 2.53 -13.09
CA ASN A 137 1.39 3.12 -12.50
C ASN A 137 1.34 3.26 -10.98
N ALA A 138 0.17 3.13 -10.33
CA ALA A 138 0.03 3.37 -8.88
C ALA A 138 1.05 2.58 -8.04
N TRP A 139 1.24 1.29 -8.36
CA TRP A 139 2.21 0.46 -7.65
C TRP A 139 3.66 0.93 -7.85
N ARG A 140 4.04 1.22 -9.10
CA ARG A 140 5.39 1.73 -9.43
C ARG A 140 5.67 3.09 -8.81
N VAL A 141 4.66 3.97 -8.78
CA VAL A 141 4.74 5.30 -8.16
C VAL A 141 4.92 5.18 -6.64
N MET A 142 4.17 4.27 -5.99
CA MET A 142 4.35 3.98 -4.56
C MET A 142 5.79 3.51 -4.27
N VAL A 143 6.30 2.54 -5.02
CA VAL A 143 7.68 2.01 -4.84
C VAL A 143 8.71 3.13 -5.03
N HIS A 144 8.59 3.91 -6.10
CA HIS A 144 9.47 5.06 -6.34
C HIS A 144 9.42 6.06 -5.19
N GLN A 145 8.23 6.41 -4.71
CA GLN A 145 8.07 7.41 -3.65
C GLN A 145 8.69 6.94 -2.33
N ILE A 146 8.46 5.68 -1.95
CA ILE A 146 9.06 5.07 -0.75
C ILE A 146 10.58 5.11 -0.86
N ALA A 147 11.14 4.62 -1.97
CA ALA A 147 12.58 4.60 -2.21
C ALA A 147 13.19 6.01 -2.18
N TRP A 148 12.55 6.97 -2.83
CA TRP A 148 12.98 8.37 -2.82
C TRP A 148 12.99 8.95 -1.40
N TYR A 149 11.97 8.70 -0.59
CA TYR A 149 11.89 9.22 0.79
C TYR A 149 12.84 8.53 1.75
N MET A 150 13.09 7.23 1.58
CA MET A 150 14.17 6.52 2.31
C MET A 150 15.55 7.05 1.91
N GLY A 151 15.77 7.29 0.62
CA GLY A 151 17.01 7.83 0.08
C GLY A 151 17.30 9.28 0.43
N THR A 152 16.27 10.10 0.62
CA THR A 152 16.40 11.52 1.01
C THR A 152 16.17 11.78 2.50
N SER A 153 16.12 10.72 3.33
CA SER A 153 15.93 10.79 4.78
C SER A 153 14.68 11.58 5.20
N LYS A 154 13.61 11.49 4.40
CA LYS A 154 12.29 12.05 4.72
C LYS A 154 11.50 11.18 5.71
N TYR A 155 11.85 9.90 5.80
CA TYR A 155 11.45 9.02 6.89
C TYR A 155 12.42 9.15 8.07
N THR A 156 11.89 9.10 9.29
CA THR A 156 12.67 8.79 10.49
C THR A 156 13.12 7.33 10.44
N ALA A 157 14.09 6.97 11.28
CA ALA A 157 14.53 5.59 11.39
C ALA A 157 13.38 4.65 11.80
N GLU A 158 12.53 5.07 12.73
CA GLU A 158 11.37 4.31 13.20
C GLU A 158 10.36 4.08 12.08
N GLU A 159 9.99 5.12 11.33
CA GLU A 159 9.03 4.97 10.22
C GLU A 159 9.59 4.08 9.09
N ALA A 160 10.90 4.16 8.83
CA ALA A 160 11.55 3.29 7.85
C ALA A 160 11.57 1.81 8.32
N ILE A 161 11.75 1.57 9.62
CA ILE A 161 11.64 0.23 10.22
C ILE A 161 10.21 -0.29 10.10
N ASP A 162 9.21 0.52 10.42
CA ASP A 162 7.79 0.13 10.32
C ASP A 162 7.39 -0.22 8.88
N LEU A 163 7.84 0.56 7.90
CA LEU A 163 7.63 0.27 6.48
C LEU A 163 8.28 -1.06 6.07
N LYS A 164 9.53 -1.30 6.47
CA LYS A 164 10.23 -2.55 6.19
C LYS A 164 9.57 -3.75 6.87
N ALA A 165 9.16 -3.60 8.13
CA ALA A 165 8.46 -4.62 8.88
C ALA A 165 7.14 -5.00 8.20
N ALA A 166 6.35 -4.00 7.77
CA ALA A 166 5.12 -4.24 7.03
C ALA A 166 5.34 -4.84 5.64
N ALA A 167 6.44 -4.53 4.96
CA ALA A 167 6.78 -5.11 3.66
C ALA A 167 7.35 -6.54 3.75
N THR A 168 7.89 -6.96 4.90
CA THR A 168 8.53 -8.27 5.11
C THR A 168 7.72 -9.48 4.62
N PRO A 169 6.38 -9.54 4.79
CA PRO A 169 5.56 -10.64 4.27
C PRO A 169 5.43 -10.67 2.74
N HIS A 170 5.93 -9.63 2.05
CA HIS A 170 5.81 -9.40 0.60
C HIS A 170 7.22 -9.23 -0.02
N PRO A 171 7.99 -10.32 -0.23
CA PRO A 171 9.36 -10.24 -0.72
C PRO A 171 9.51 -9.43 -2.01
N GLU A 172 8.55 -9.57 -2.94
CA GLU A 172 8.51 -8.83 -4.19
C GLU A 172 8.41 -7.30 -4.01
N LEU A 173 7.82 -6.83 -2.91
CA LEU A 173 7.72 -5.42 -2.58
C LEU A 173 9.03 -4.93 -1.96
N VAL A 174 9.64 -5.74 -1.10
CA VAL A 174 10.96 -5.46 -0.51
C VAL A 174 12.00 -5.32 -1.63
N ASP A 175 12.10 -6.33 -2.49
CA ASP A 175 13.06 -6.36 -3.61
C ASP A 175 12.88 -5.15 -4.53
N ALA A 176 11.63 -4.78 -4.84
CA ALA A 176 11.35 -3.64 -5.71
C ALA A 176 11.73 -2.31 -5.07
N VAL A 177 11.50 -2.13 -3.76
CA VAL A 177 11.92 -0.92 -3.05
C VAL A 177 13.44 -0.84 -2.98
N ASP A 178 14.11 -1.93 -2.62
CA ASP A 178 15.58 -1.98 -2.52
C ASP A 178 16.24 -1.74 -3.89
N GLN A 179 15.77 -2.41 -4.94
CA GLN A 179 16.22 -2.16 -6.31
C GLN A 179 16.03 -0.69 -6.69
N LYS A 180 14.91 -0.09 -6.31
CA LYS A 180 14.63 1.32 -6.63
C LYS A 180 15.49 2.28 -5.82
N ILE A 181 15.86 1.95 -4.59
CA ILE A 181 16.83 2.72 -3.81
C ILE A 181 18.19 2.67 -4.49
N ASP A 182 18.66 1.50 -4.90
CA ASP A 182 19.94 1.34 -5.58
C ASP A 182 19.96 2.07 -6.94
N GLU A 183 18.85 2.07 -7.69
CA GLU A 183 18.69 2.83 -8.94
C GLU A 183 18.77 4.35 -8.71
N LEU A 184 18.07 4.86 -7.69
CA LEU A 184 18.00 6.29 -7.40
C LEU A 184 19.25 6.83 -6.68
N PHE A 185 19.94 5.98 -5.94
CA PHE A 185 21.05 6.36 -5.05
C PHE A 185 22.22 5.35 -5.13
N PRO A 186 22.84 5.15 -6.32
CA PRO A 186 23.80 4.07 -6.56
C PRO A 186 25.05 4.10 -5.66
N HIS A 187 25.40 5.27 -5.10
CA HIS A 187 26.58 5.43 -4.22
C HIS A 187 26.24 5.53 -2.73
N LYS A 188 24.96 5.50 -2.35
CA LYS A 188 24.57 5.71 -0.95
C LYS A 188 24.90 4.52 -0.07
N ARG A 189 24.79 3.30 -0.62
CA ARG A 189 25.14 2.06 0.08
C ARG A 189 26.65 1.97 0.32
N GLU A 190 27.45 2.26 -0.70
CA GLU A 190 28.91 2.35 -0.60
C GLU A 190 29.34 3.42 0.42
N PHE A 191 28.68 4.58 0.44
CA PHE A 191 28.98 5.64 1.40
C PHE A 191 28.61 5.25 2.84
N ALA A 192 27.46 4.61 3.05
CA ALA A 192 27.02 4.14 4.36
C ALA A 192 27.91 3.01 4.90
N GLU A 193 28.34 2.08 4.05
CA GLU A 193 29.29 1.02 4.40
C GLU A 193 30.66 1.58 4.76
N ARG A 194 31.16 2.57 3.99
CA ARG A 194 32.43 3.27 4.31
C ARG A 194 32.35 4.04 5.63
N LEU A 195 31.22 4.68 5.93
CA LEU A 195 31.00 5.39 7.18
C LEU A 195 30.93 4.42 8.37
N ALA A 196 30.17 3.33 8.25
CA ALA A 196 30.07 2.31 9.30
C ALA A 196 31.42 1.61 9.57
N ALA A 197 32.21 1.36 8.53
CA ALA A 197 33.57 0.83 8.66
C ALA A 197 34.49 1.81 9.40
N ALA A 198 34.44 3.11 9.07
CA ALA A 198 35.22 4.14 9.74
C ALA A 198 34.80 4.36 11.19
N GLU A 199 33.51 4.27 11.51
CA GLU A 199 32.99 4.33 12.88
C GLU A 199 33.44 3.12 13.71
N ALA A 200 33.39 1.91 13.14
CA ALA A 200 33.87 0.70 13.80
C ALA A 200 35.40 0.73 14.04
N GLU A 201 36.18 1.27 13.10
CA GLU A 201 37.63 1.49 13.27
C GLU A 201 37.92 2.50 14.39
N ALA A 202 37.19 3.62 14.43
CA ALA A 202 37.32 4.62 15.48
C ALA A 202 36.90 4.10 16.88
N GLU A 203 35.90 3.22 16.95
CA GLU A 203 35.49 2.57 18.20
C GLU A 203 36.52 1.53 18.66
N ALA A 204 37.12 0.77 17.73
CA ALA A 204 38.20 -0.16 18.00
C ALA A 204 39.47 0.55 18.53
N GLU A 205 39.84 1.70 17.96
CA GLU A 205 40.97 2.52 18.44
C GLU A 205 40.72 3.05 19.86
N ARG A 206 39.50 3.51 20.18
CA ARG A 206 39.12 3.92 21.54
C ARG A 206 39.13 2.76 22.53
N GLY A 207 38.70 1.57 22.11
CA GLY A 207 38.77 0.35 22.90
C GLY A 207 40.20 -0.15 23.16
N GLY A 208 41.10 0.04 22.18
CA GLY A 208 42.52 -0.31 22.28
C GLY A 208 43.29 0.56 23.28
N LEU A 209 43.05 1.87 23.30
CA LEU A 209 43.67 2.82 24.24
C LEU A 209 43.25 2.60 25.71
N SER A 210 42.06 2.02 25.96
CA SER A 210 41.56 1.65 27.30
C SER A 210 42.19 0.38 27.88
N ARG A 211 42.75 -0.49 27.03
CA ARG A 211 43.45 -1.73 27.45
C ARG A 211 44.92 -1.47 27.80
N ASP A 212 45.57 -0.55 27.12
CA ASP A 212 47.00 -0.28 27.29
C ASP A 212 47.30 0.59 28.54
N THR A 213 46.33 1.39 28.99
CA THR A 213 46.45 2.19 30.22
C THR A 213 46.33 1.36 31.50
N ARG A 214 45.58 0.24 31.49
CA ARG A 214 45.48 -0.69 32.64
C ARG A 214 46.64 -1.68 32.76
N GLY A 215 47.48 -1.82 31.73
CA GLY A 215 48.71 -2.61 31.78
C GLY A 215 49.89 -1.87 32.42
N ARG A 216 49.88 -0.54 32.42
CA ARG A 216 51.01 0.28 32.92
C ARG A 216 50.94 0.64 34.41
N GLU A 217 49.76 0.62 35.02
CA GLU A 217 49.61 0.88 36.46
C GLU A 217 49.89 -0.34 37.35
N ARG A 218 49.89 -1.57 36.80
CA ARG A 218 50.10 -2.79 37.59
C ARG A 218 51.57 -3.22 37.76
N CYS A 219 52.53 -2.46 37.22
CA CYS A 219 53.97 -2.72 37.36
C CYS A 219 54.69 -1.80 38.36
N LYS A 220 53.99 -0.92 39.10
CA LYS A 220 54.62 -0.02 40.08
C LYS A 220 54.59 -0.49 41.54
N ASP A 221 53.79 -1.51 41.88
CA ASP A 221 53.56 -1.89 43.28
C ASP A 221 54.05 -3.31 43.61
N GLY A 222 55.33 -3.59 43.37
CA GLY A 222 55.85 -4.92 43.70
C GLY A 222 57.36 -5.04 43.67
N PHE A 223 58.09 -4.25 44.46
CA PHE A 223 59.43 -4.65 44.90
C PHE A 223 59.88 -3.85 46.13
N THR A 224 59.70 -4.42 47.32
CA THR A 224 60.56 -4.14 48.49
C THR A 224 60.76 -5.45 49.25
N GLU A 225 61.77 -6.21 48.84
CA GLU A 225 62.48 -7.15 49.71
C GLU A 225 63.31 -6.33 50.71
N SER A 226 63.10 -6.56 52.00
CA SER A 226 63.98 -6.07 53.06
C SER A 226 64.95 -7.17 53.50
N CYS A 227 66.21 -7.06 53.07
CA CYS A 227 67.36 -7.64 53.75
C CYS A 227 67.81 -6.69 54.87
N HIS A 228 67.66 -7.10 56.13
CA HIS A 228 68.73 -7.28 57.14
C HIS A 228 68.15 -7.42 58.55
#